data_AF-A0A0D7EIN2-F1
#
_entry.id   AF-A0A0D7EIN2-F1
#
_cell.length_a   1.000
_cell.length_b   1.000
_cell.length_c   1.000
_cell.angle_alpha   90.00
_cell.angle_beta   90.00
_cell.angle_gamma   90.00
#
_symmetry.space_group_name_H-M   'P 1'
#
loop_
_entity.id
_entity.type
_entity.pdbx_description
1 polymer ?
#
loop_
_entity_poly.entity_id
_entity_poly.type
_entity_poly.pdbx_seq_one_letter_code
_entity_poly.pdbx_strand_id
1 'polypeptide(L)'
;MPLKISGEAFGEDITLDAAVFFNWSAGQERYTASVEGRSKGREWSLRAASPSAMKSNGKKTMGTVTLPGDFEIAPGHRVREWNSLTLNEAESGTAEWNKALAIFDARIRSRFIEPAQILINSENGKGRGTNGFAVLAIDFLLIETIEGFRRGLTSHRTHSKALFKAFLTGWPAFISCVPAGKSADDLAVNVFEQGRCALHHTGSTDRIVVRKSGPVFVFHDDGRIEINRSRLHRELTKAFDSYLADLHAPPSTDLRKKFITKMNHICS
;
A
#
# COMPACT_ATOMS: atom_id res chain seq x y z
N MET A 1 -19.04 -16.45 5.94
CA MET A 1 -20.17 -15.61 6.43
C MET A 1 -19.60 -14.22 6.69
N PRO A 2 -20.26 -13.12 6.29
CA PRO A 2 -19.88 -11.83 6.85
C PRO A 2 -20.25 -11.85 8.34
N LEU A 3 -19.33 -11.44 9.21
CA LEU A 3 -19.67 -11.10 10.59
C LEU A 3 -20.66 -9.95 10.52
N LYS A 4 -21.93 -10.20 10.88
CA LYS A 4 -22.81 -9.13 11.36
C LYS A 4 -22.29 -8.76 12.74
N ILE A 5 -21.63 -7.61 12.83
CA ILE A 5 -21.43 -6.94 14.11
C ILE A 5 -22.76 -6.23 14.38
N SER A 6 -23.53 -6.70 15.36
CA SER A 6 -24.72 -5.97 15.81
C SER A 6 -24.27 -4.63 16.40
N GLY A 7 -24.99 -3.56 16.08
CA GLY A 7 -24.73 -2.21 16.60
C GLY A 7 -24.87 -2.08 18.13
N GLU A 8 -25.21 -3.17 18.81
CA GLU A 8 -25.32 -3.25 20.28
C GLU A 8 -23.98 -3.61 20.96
N ALA A 9 -22.93 -3.96 20.20
CA ALA A 9 -21.62 -4.28 20.77
C ALA A 9 -20.76 -3.05 21.12
N PHE A 10 -21.22 -1.85 20.75
CA PHE A 10 -20.57 -0.59 21.08
C PHE A 10 -21.56 0.23 21.88
N GLY A 11 -21.36 0.30 23.20
CA GLY A 11 -22.02 1.33 24.00
C GLY A 11 -21.67 2.71 23.44
N GLU A 12 -22.57 3.67 23.61
CA GLU A 12 -22.51 5.03 23.03
C GLU A 12 -21.29 5.89 23.46
N ASP A 13 -20.27 5.30 24.10
CA ASP A 13 -19.12 5.98 24.71
C ASP A 13 -17.75 5.58 24.12
N ILE A 14 -17.66 5.31 22.82
CA ILE A 14 -16.34 5.28 22.15
C ILE A 14 -15.93 6.71 21.80
N THR A 15 -15.10 7.28 22.66
CA THR A 15 -14.37 8.51 22.36
C THR A 15 -13.27 8.25 21.32
N LEU A 16 -12.90 9.30 20.57
CA LEU A 16 -11.93 9.33 19.46
C LEU A 16 -10.51 8.80 19.77
N ASP A 17 -10.23 8.33 20.98
CA ASP A 17 -8.90 7.93 21.47
C ASP A 17 -8.69 6.40 21.57
N ALA A 18 -9.58 5.59 20.98
CA ALA A 18 -9.41 4.14 20.97
C ALA A 18 -8.45 3.69 19.85
N ALA A 19 -7.36 3.02 20.23
CA ALA A 19 -6.46 2.38 19.27
C ALA A 19 -6.91 0.94 19.02
N VAL A 20 -7.13 0.60 17.75
CA VAL A 20 -7.44 -0.76 17.32
C VAL A 20 -6.14 -1.43 16.89
N PHE A 21 -5.74 -2.47 17.62
CA PHE A 21 -4.58 -3.29 17.33
C PHE A 21 -5.01 -4.56 16.63
N PHE A 22 -4.36 -4.88 15.51
CA PHE A 22 -4.54 -6.13 14.81
C PHE A 22 -3.31 -7.01 15.03
N ASN A 23 -3.51 -8.14 15.71
CA ASN A 23 -2.46 -9.10 15.98
C ASN A 23 -2.66 -10.34 15.12
N TRP A 24 -1.59 -10.74 14.42
CA TRP A 24 -1.54 -12.01 13.69
C TRP A 24 -1.00 -13.11 14.60
N SER A 25 -1.74 -14.21 14.73
CA SER A 25 -1.27 -15.39 15.46
C SER A 25 -0.94 -16.51 14.48
N ALA A 26 0.35 -16.76 14.26
CA ALA A 26 0.83 -17.81 13.35
C ALA A 26 0.29 -19.21 13.72
N GLY A 27 0.20 -19.54 15.01
CA GLY A 27 -0.33 -20.83 15.47
C GLY A 27 -1.86 -21.00 15.34
N GLN A 28 -2.57 -19.97 14.89
CA GLN A 28 -4.03 -19.99 14.76
C GLN A 28 -4.52 -19.54 13.37
N GLU A 29 -3.59 -19.19 12.47
CA GLU A 29 -3.85 -18.65 11.12
C GLU A 29 -4.98 -17.61 11.06
N ARG A 30 -5.09 -16.76 12.08
CA ARG A 30 -6.14 -15.75 12.18
C ARG A 30 -5.63 -14.44 12.74
N TYR A 31 -6.29 -13.37 12.31
CA TYR A 31 -6.16 -12.05 12.92
C TYR A 31 -7.10 -11.96 14.13
N THR A 32 -6.60 -11.41 15.23
CA THR A 32 -7.42 -10.92 16.34
C THR A 32 -7.33 -9.41 16.37
N ALA A 33 -8.47 -8.76 16.60
CA ALA A 33 -8.52 -7.33 16.87
C ALA A 33 -8.68 -7.13 18.37
N SER A 34 -7.84 -6.29 18.96
CA SER A 34 -8.02 -5.81 20.34
C SER A 34 -8.14 -4.29 20.30
N VAL A 35 -9.11 -3.76 21.03
CA VAL A 35 -9.29 -2.33 21.20
C VAL A 35 -8.72 -1.98 22.56
N GLU A 36 -7.67 -1.15 22.59
CA GLU A 36 -7.23 -0.54 23.85
C GLU A 36 -7.69 0.91 23.85
N GLY A 37 -8.52 1.25 24.83
CA GLY A 37 -8.84 2.62 25.18
C GLY A 37 -8.22 2.96 26.53
N ARG A 38 -7.64 4.14 26.68
CA ARG A 38 -7.35 4.68 28.01
C ARG A 38 -8.63 5.28 28.58
N SER A 39 -9.29 4.57 29.48
CA SER A 39 -10.16 5.20 30.47
C SER A 39 -9.65 4.88 31.87
N LYS A 40 -9.83 5.82 32.80
CA LYS A 40 -9.41 5.67 34.19
C LYS A 40 -10.05 4.43 34.82
N GLY A 41 -9.25 3.38 34.98
CA GLY A 41 -9.41 2.40 36.05
C GLY A 41 -10.47 1.31 35.88
N ARG A 42 -10.58 0.63 34.73
CA ARG A 42 -11.22 -0.71 34.65
C ARG A 42 -10.63 -1.53 33.49
N GLU A 43 -10.03 -2.67 33.83
CA GLU A 43 -9.53 -3.69 32.90
C GLU A 43 -10.68 -4.64 32.51
N TRP A 44 -10.87 -4.92 31.21
CA TRP A 44 -11.88 -5.87 30.72
C TRP A 44 -11.18 -7.06 30.07
N SER A 45 -11.38 -8.27 30.61
CA SER A 45 -10.98 -9.52 29.95
C SER A 45 -12.20 -10.23 29.37
N LEU A 46 -12.26 -10.43 28.06
CA LEU A 46 -13.27 -11.29 27.43
C LEU A 46 -12.68 -12.68 27.18
N ARG A 47 -13.28 -13.71 27.79
CA ARG A 47 -12.98 -15.13 27.54
C ARG A 47 -13.56 -15.56 26.20
N ALA A 48 -12.75 -16.25 25.38
CA ALA A 48 -13.18 -16.86 24.13
C ALA A 48 -14.11 -18.07 24.40
N ALA A 49 -15.29 -18.09 23.78
CA ALA A 49 -16.14 -19.27 23.74
C ALA A 49 -15.69 -20.22 22.62
N SER A 50 -15.65 -21.52 22.92
CA SER A 50 -15.22 -22.61 22.03
C SER A 50 -16.33 -22.99 21.04
N PRO A 51 -16.06 -23.26 19.75
CA PRO A 51 -17.10 -23.61 18.78
C PRO A 51 -17.31 -25.12 18.66
N SER A 52 -18.50 -25.59 19.02
CA SER A 52 -19.03 -26.86 18.51
C SER A 52 -20.36 -26.62 17.77
N ALA A 53 -20.51 -27.34 16.65
CA ALA A 53 -21.71 -27.52 15.83
C ALA A 53 -22.24 -26.32 15.01
N MET A 54 -21.93 -26.32 13.70
CA MET A 54 -22.96 -26.13 12.67
C MET A 54 -22.42 -26.51 11.28
N LYS A 55 -22.87 -27.68 10.76
CA LYS A 55 -22.83 -28.01 9.33
C LYS A 55 -24.08 -27.39 8.71
N SER A 56 -23.94 -26.53 7.69
CA SER A 56 -25.00 -26.34 6.69
C SER A 56 -24.41 -25.91 5.35
N ASN A 57 -24.61 -26.76 4.34
CA ASN A 57 -24.40 -26.50 2.93
C ASN A 57 -25.24 -25.29 2.48
N GLY A 58 -24.59 -24.32 1.85
CA GLY A 58 -25.25 -23.20 1.19
C GLY A 58 -24.25 -22.48 0.31
N LYS A 59 -24.27 -22.77 -0.99
CA LYS A 59 -23.46 -22.13 -2.02
C LYS A 59 -23.92 -20.66 -2.13
N LYS A 60 -23.34 -19.76 -1.33
CA LYS A 60 -23.60 -18.32 -1.42
C LYS A 60 -22.92 -17.79 -2.69
N THR A 61 -23.73 -17.45 -3.68
CA THR A 61 -23.35 -16.48 -4.71
C THR A 61 -22.95 -15.18 -4.00
N MET A 62 -21.66 -14.84 -4.05
CA MET A 62 -21.20 -13.54 -3.55
C MET A 62 -21.70 -12.48 -4.52
N GLY A 63 -22.76 -11.76 -4.15
CA GLY A 63 -23.08 -10.50 -4.79
C GLY A 63 -21.87 -9.58 -4.70
N THR A 64 -21.49 -8.98 -5.81
CA THR A 64 -20.46 -7.93 -5.84
C THR A 64 -20.91 -6.81 -4.93
N VAL A 65 -20.22 -6.63 -3.81
CA VAL A 65 -20.46 -5.52 -2.89
C VAL A 65 -19.89 -4.28 -3.56
N THR A 66 -20.77 -3.42 -4.06
CA THR A 66 -20.38 -2.13 -4.64
C THR A 66 -20.18 -1.09 -3.55
N LEU A 67 -19.11 -0.31 -3.64
CA LEU A 67 -18.92 0.83 -2.75
C LEU A 67 -20.05 1.87 -2.93
N PRO A 68 -20.58 2.46 -1.85
CA PRO A 68 -21.55 3.54 -1.95
C PRO A 68 -20.99 4.73 -2.75
N GLY A 69 -21.84 5.38 -3.55
CA GLY A 69 -21.43 6.54 -4.36
C GLY A 69 -20.80 7.69 -3.56
N ASP A 70 -21.15 7.81 -2.29
CA ASP A 70 -20.65 8.85 -1.40
C ASP A 70 -19.35 8.47 -0.69
N PHE A 71 -18.86 7.25 -0.87
CA PHE A 71 -17.60 6.81 -0.28
C PHE A 71 -16.43 7.62 -0.84
N GLU A 72 -15.56 8.12 0.04
CA GLU A 72 -14.40 8.93 -0.33
C GLU A 72 -13.22 8.05 -0.76
N ILE A 73 -12.87 8.11 -2.04
CA ILE A 73 -11.78 7.32 -2.64
C ILE A 73 -10.44 8.05 -2.57
N ALA A 74 -10.45 9.37 -2.42
CA ALA A 74 -9.31 10.23 -2.15
C ALA A 74 -9.83 11.49 -1.45
N PRO A 75 -8.99 12.24 -0.72
CA PRO A 75 -9.43 13.48 -0.09
C PRO A 75 -10.13 14.41 -1.10
N GLY A 76 -11.37 14.77 -0.80
CA GLY A 76 -12.21 15.61 -1.66
C GLY A 76 -12.84 14.91 -2.87
N HIS A 77 -12.68 13.58 -3.02
CA HIS A 77 -13.14 12.83 -4.19
C HIS A 77 -13.89 11.55 -3.81
N ARG A 78 -15.11 11.40 -4.35
CA ARG A 78 -16.04 10.30 -4.06
C ARG A 78 -16.20 9.33 -5.23
N VAL A 79 -16.68 8.12 -4.94
CA VAL A 79 -16.98 7.08 -5.95
C VAL A 79 -17.89 7.61 -7.07
N ARG A 80 -18.93 8.37 -6.74
CA ARG A 80 -19.87 8.96 -7.73
C ARG A 80 -19.18 9.92 -8.71
N GLU A 81 -18.11 10.59 -8.28
CA GLU A 81 -17.36 11.50 -9.15
C GLU A 81 -16.49 10.74 -10.15
N TRP A 82 -15.97 9.57 -9.77
CA TRP A 82 -15.30 8.66 -10.70
C TRP A 82 -16.31 8.01 -11.67
N ASN A 83 -17.41 7.49 -11.14
CA ASN A 83 -18.42 6.77 -11.93
C ASN A 83 -19.20 7.66 -12.92
N SER A 84 -19.14 8.98 -12.75
CA SER A 84 -19.73 9.93 -13.71
C SER A 84 -18.79 10.26 -14.87
N LEU A 85 -17.52 9.82 -14.84
CA LEU A 85 -16.57 10.13 -15.89
C LEU A 85 -16.80 9.31 -17.15
N THR A 86 -16.70 9.96 -18.30
CA THR A 86 -16.70 9.28 -19.60
C THR A 86 -15.28 9.28 -20.18
N LEU A 87 -14.53 8.21 -19.90
CA LEU A 87 -13.12 8.09 -20.28
C LEU A 87 -12.98 7.29 -21.57
N ASN A 88 -12.41 7.92 -22.60
CA ASN A 88 -11.98 7.28 -23.84
C ASN A 88 -10.47 7.01 -23.78
N GLU A 89 -10.03 5.75 -23.77
CA GLU A 89 -8.61 5.39 -23.72
C GLU A 89 -7.80 5.76 -24.97
N ALA A 90 -8.42 6.19 -26.06
CA ALA A 90 -7.72 6.73 -27.22
C ALA A 90 -7.36 8.21 -27.02
N GLU A 91 -8.17 8.98 -26.29
CA GLU A 91 -8.01 10.43 -26.11
C GLU A 91 -7.39 10.77 -24.77
N SER A 92 -6.39 11.65 -24.75
CA SER A 92 -5.75 12.14 -23.51
C SER A 92 -5.94 13.65 -23.42
N GLY A 93 -5.89 14.19 -22.20
CA GLY A 93 -5.97 15.64 -21.97
C GLY A 93 -7.38 16.26 -22.04
N THR A 94 -8.43 15.46 -22.17
CA THR A 94 -9.81 15.95 -22.02
C THR A 94 -10.08 16.37 -20.57
N ALA A 95 -11.11 17.20 -20.34
CA ALA A 95 -11.49 17.61 -19.00
C ALA A 95 -11.79 16.41 -18.07
N GLU A 96 -12.46 15.39 -18.61
CA GLU A 96 -12.76 14.13 -17.93
C GLU A 96 -11.48 13.36 -17.54
N TRP A 97 -10.51 13.28 -18.45
CA TRP A 97 -9.21 12.66 -18.17
C TRP A 97 -8.41 13.44 -17.13
N ASN A 98 -8.38 14.76 -17.22
CA ASN A 98 -7.70 15.59 -16.22
C ASN A 98 -8.32 15.39 -14.83
N LYS A 99 -9.66 15.27 -14.76
CA LYS A 99 -10.37 14.95 -13.51
C LYS A 99 -10.07 13.54 -13.01
N ALA A 100 -10.02 12.54 -13.88
CA ALA A 100 -9.63 11.17 -13.52
C ALA A 100 -8.22 11.12 -12.91
N LEU A 101 -7.27 11.85 -13.52
CA LEU A 101 -5.89 11.90 -13.07
C LEU A 101 -5.75 12.72 -11.78
N ALA A 102 -6.54 13.78 -11.59
CA ALA A 102 -6.59 14.52 -10.32
C ALA A 102 -7.07 13.64 -9.16
N ILE A 103 -8.15 12.85 -9.35
CA ILE A 103 -8.65 11.89 -8.36
C ILE A 103 -7.54 10.90 -7.98
N PHE A 104 -6.86 10.37 -9.00
CA PHE A 104 -5.79 9.39 -8.80
C PHE A 104 -4.55 9.98 -8.12
N ASP A 105 -4.13 11.17 -8.53
CA ASP A 105 -3.03 11.92 -7.91
C ASP A 105 -3.31 12.17 -6.43
N ALA A 106 -4.48 12.73 -6.11
CA ALA A 106 -4.93 12.94 -4.74
C ALA A 106 -4.91 11.63 -3.94
N ARG A 107 -5.36 10.51 -4.53
CA ARG A 107 -5.37 9.20 -3.87
C ARG A 107 -3.98 8.72 -3.49
N ILE A 108 -3.04 8.75 -4.43
CA ILE A 108 -1.71 8.19 -4.21
C ILE A 108 -0.88 9.11 -3.32
N ARG A 109 -0.97 10.43 -3.52
CA ARG A 109 -0.24 11.39 -2.69
C ARG A 109 -0.67 11.31 -1.23
N SER A 110 -1.97 11.41 -0.96
CA SER A 110 -2.48 11.41 0.42
C SER A 110 -2.29 10.09 1.18
N ARG A 111 -2.29 8.95 0.48
CA ARG A 111 -2.20 7.63 1.13
C ARG A 111 -0.78 7.13 1.31
N PHE A 112 0.14 7.53 0.43
CA PHE A 112 1.50 7.00 0.41
C PHE A 112 2.54 8.11 0.50
N ILE A 113 2.52 9.06 -0.45
CA ILE A 113 3.63 9.99 -0.60
C ILE A 113 3.70 10.97 0.58
N GLU A 114 2.60 11.67 0.88
CA GLU A 114 2.55 12.67 1.93
C GLU A 114 2.80 12.08 3.33
N PRO A 115 2.19 10.94 3.73
CA PRO A 115 2.48 10.33 5.03
C PRO A 115 3.96 9.97 5.21
N ALA A 116 4.60 9.37 4.20
CA ALA A 116 6.03 9.05 4.27
C ALA A 116 6.89 10.33 4.32
N GLN A 117 6.53 11.36 3.55
CA GLN A 117 7.22 12.65 3.57
C GLN A 117 7.09 13.36 4.93
N ILE A 118 5.93 13.31 5.58
CA ILE A 118 5.70 13.83 6.94
C ILE A 118 6.62 13.12 7.93
N LEU A 119 6.70 11.78 7.87
CA LEU A 119 7.57 11.00 8.74
C LEU A 119 9.05 11.33 8.53
N ILE A 120 9.49 11.53 7.28
CA ILE A 120 10.85 11.98 6.95
C ILE A 120 11.10 13.37 7.56
N ASN A 121 10.20 14.32 7.32
CA ASN A 121 10.35 15.72 7.74
C ASN A 121 10.35 15.88 9.25
N SER A 122 9.58 15.07 9.97
CA SER A 122 9.52 15.08 11.44
C SER A 122 10.88 14.78 12.11
N GLU A 123 11.88 14.34 11.34
CA GLU A 123 13.23 14.03 11.81
C GLU A 123 14.34 14.90 11.20
N ASN A 124 13.98 15.92 10.43
CA ASN A 124 14.96 16.88 9.94
C ASN A 124 15.64 17.59 11.13
N GLY A 125 16.96 17.73 11.07
CA GLY A 125 17.76 18.28 12.18
C GLY A 125 17.95 17.34 13.37
N LYS A 126 17.37 16.13 13.39
CA LYS A 126 17.57 15.13 14.45
C LYS A 126 18.70 14.16 14.11
N GLY A 127 19.66 14.01 15.03
CA GLY A 127 20.82 13.12 14.87
C GLY A 127 20.47 11.63 14.71
N ARG A 128 19.40 11.15 15.38
CA ARG A 128 18.88 9.78 15.21
C ARG A 128 17.52 9.81 14.50
N GLY A 129 17.28 8.83 13.63
CA GLY A 129 15.96 8.60 13.04
C GLY A 129 15.27 7.39 13.64
N THR A 130 13.95 7.45 13.78
CA THR A 130 13.09 6.43 14.39
C THR A 130 12.04 5.89 13.41
N ASN A 131 11.64 6.68 12.42
CA ASN A 131 10.58 6.41 11.47
C ASN A 131 11.07 5.66 10.22
N GLY A 132 12.32 5.19 10.22
CA GLY A 132 12.95 4.59 9.04
C GLY A 132 12.17 3.40 8.47
N PHE A 133 11.78 2.47 9.33
CA PHE A 133 11.00 1.30 8.92
C PHE A 133 9.58 1.65 8.46
N ALA A 134 8.93 2.62 9.11
CA ALA A 134 7.60 3.08 8.72
C ALA A 134 7.61 3.70 7.31
N VAL A 135 8.61 4.53 7.02
CA VAL A 135 8.81 5.12 5.68
C VAL A 135 9.03 4.01 4.64
N LEU A 136 9.91 3.04 4.91
CA LEU A 136 10.14 1.93 3.98
C LEU A 136 8.90 1.09 3.76
N ALA A 137 8.10 0.81 4.80
CA ALA A 137 6.87 0.04 4.65
C ALA A 137 5.88 0.74 3.71
N ILE A 138 5.69 2.06 3.85
CA ILE A 138 4.83 2.85 2.96
C ILE A 138 5.39 2.85 1.53
N ASP A 139 6.68 3.13 1.37
CA ASP A 139 7.34 3.18 0.06
C ASP A 139 7.31 1.82 -0.67
N PHE A 140 7.45 0.71 0.06
CA PHE A 140 7.34 -0.63 -0.52
C PHE A 140 5.92 -0.97 -0.98
N LEU A 141 4.89 -0.50 -0.26
CA LEU A 141 3.50 -0.59 -0.75
C LEU A 141 3.27 0.28 -1.99
N LEU A 142 3.91 1.46 -2.06
CA LEU A 142 3.83 2.34 -3.21
C LEU A 142 4.44 1.70 -4.47
N ILE A 143 5.59 1.02 -4.33
CA ILE A 143 6.22 0.24 -5.42
C ILE A 143 5.22 -0.74 -6.05
N GLU A 144 4.58 -1.58 -5.21
CA GLU A 144 3.60 -2.56 -5.70
C GLU A 144 2.37 -1.89 -6.29
N THR A 145 1.96 -0.75 -5.71
CA THR A 145 0.80 0.00 -6.16
C THR A 145 1.02 0.53 -7.57
N ILE A 146 2.13 1.23 -7.84
CA ILE A 146 2.44 1.79 -9.16
C ILE A 146 2.51 0.67 -10.21
N GLU A 147 3.21 -0.43 -9.92
CA GLU A 147 3.31 -1.55 -10.87
C GLU A 147 1.96 -2.26 -11.09
N GLY A 148 1.15 -2.39 -10.02
CA GLY A 148 -0.20 -2.93 -10.12
C GLY A 148 -1.10 -2.10 -11.04
N PHE A 149 -0.96 -0.77 -11.01
CA PHE A 149 -1.62 0.14 -11.95
C PHE A 149 -1.10 0.01 -13.38
N ARG A 150 0.23 -0.05 -13.57
CA ARG A 150 0.84 -0.28 -14.89
C ARG A 150 0.38 -1.58 -15.56
N ARG A 151 0.01 -2.59 -14.77
CA ARG A 151 -0.48 -3.89 -15.24
C ARG A 151 -2.00 -4.04 -15.24
N GLY A 152 -2.74 -3.09 -14.65
CA GLY A 152 -4.20 -3.17 -14.51
C GLY A 152 -4.67 -4.32 -13.63
N LEU A 153 -3.84 -4.79 -12.68
CA LEU A 153 -4.19 -5.93 -11.83
C LEU A 153 -5.18 -5.52 -10.75
N THR A 154 -6.39 -6.04 -10.77
CA THR A 154 -7.40 -5.74 -9.74
C THR A 154 -7.03 -6.32 -8.37
N SER A 155 -6.37 -7.48 -8.34
CA SER A 155 -5.88 -8.14 -7.12
C SER A 155 -4.37 -8.33 -7.15
N HIS A 156 -3.73 -8.12 -5.99
CA HIS A 156 -2.29 -8.39 -5.80
C HIS A 156 -2.04 -9.77 -5.16
N ARG A 157 -3.10 -10.55 -4.86
CA ARG A 157 -2.96 -11.88 -4.26
C ARG A 157 -2.03 -12.72 -5.14
N THR A 158 -1.02 -13.34 -4.53
CA THR A 158 0.02 -14.16 -5.19
C THR A 158 0.97 -13.43 -6.16
N HIS A 159 0.79 -12.13 -6.41
CA HIS A 159 1.61 -11.38 -7.38
C HIS A 159 2.57 -10.35 -6.75
N SER A 160 2.50 -10.14 -5.44
CA SER A 160 3.29 -9.14 -4.71
C SER A 160 4.80 -9.18 -5.03
N LYS A 161 5.44 -10.36 -4.93
CA LYS A 161 6.85 -10.54 -5.28
C LYS A 161 7.14 -10.18 -6.74
N ALA A 162 6.27 -10.61 -7.67
CA ALA A 162 6.47 -10.39 -9.10
C ALA A 162 6.31 -8.91 -9.49
N LEU A 163 5.34 -8.21 -8.88
CA LEU A 163 5.14 -6.76 -9.06
C LEU A 163 6.34 -5.99 -8.53
N PHE A 164 6.74 -6.27 -7.30
CA PHE A 164 7.85 -5.59 -6.66
C PHE A 164 9.16 -5.77 -7.44
N LYS A 165 9.45 -7.02 -7.84
CA LYS A 165 10.63 -7.34 -8.65
C LYS A 165 10.63 -6.57 -9.96
N ALA A 166 9.52 -6.62 -10.70
CA ALA A 166 9.44 -5.99 -12.01
C ALA A 166 9.52 -4.46 -11.95
N PHE A 167 8.95 -3.84 -10.91
CA PHE A 167 9.13 -2.41 -10.69
C PHE A 167 10.62 -2.08 -10.53
N LEU A 168 11.31 -2.77 -9.62
CA LEU A 168 12.73 -2.49 -9.35
C LEU A 168 13.61 -2.74 -10.56
N THR A 169 13.43 -3.87 -11.27
CA THR A 169 14.28 -4.20 -12.43
C THR A 169 13.98 -3.33 -13.65
N GLY A 170 12.80 -2.70 -13.73
CA GLY A 170 12.47 -1.69 -14.74
C GLY A 170 12.84 -0.26 -14.35
N TRP A 171 13.34 -0.03 -13.13
CA TRP A 171 13.50 1.32 -12.58
C TRP A 171 14.95 1.80 -12.59
N PRO A 172 15.28 2.88 -13.33
CA PRO A 172 16.66 3.35 -13.48
C PRO A 172 17.39 3.65 -12.16
N ALA A 173 16.68 4.18 -11.14
CA ALA A 173 17.28 4.47 -9.85
C ALA A 173 17.78 3.21 -9.12
N PHE A 174 17.06 2.10 -9.24
CA PHE A 174 17.50 0.81 -8.71
C PHE A 174 18.62 0.21 -9.55
N ILE A 175 18.47 0.18 -10.88
CA ILE A 175 19.47 -0.38 -11.80
C ILE A 175 20.82 0.30 -11.64
N SER A 176 20.86 1.62 -11.45
CA SER A 176 22.10 2.36 -11.20
C SER A 176 22.83 1.96 -9.91
N CYS A 177 22.16 1.26 -8.98
CA CYS A 177 22.73 0.76 -7.74
C CYS A 177 23.14 -0.72 -7.82
N VAL A 178 22.86 -1.42 -8.92
CA VAL A 178 23.22 -2.84 -9.10
C VAL A 178 24.74 -2.94 -9.32
N PRO A 179 25.48 -3.67 -8.47
CA PRO A 179 26.92 -3.83 -8.64
C PRO A 179 27.23 -4.60 -9.93
N ALA A 180 28.37 -4.27 -10.55
CA ALA A 180 28.84 -4.96 -11.75
C ALA A 180 28.92 -6.48 -11.55
N GLY A 181 28.40 -7.25 -12.51
CA GLY A 181 28.38 -8.71 -12.47
C GLY A 181 27.33 -9.33 -11.54
N LYS A 182 26.48 -8.54 -10.87
CA LYS A 182 25.35 -9.05 -10.06
C LYS A 182 24.04 -8.98 -10.84
N SER A 183 23.12 -9.89 -10.53
CA SER A 183 21.79 -9.96 -11.13
C SER A 183 20.83 -8.95 -10.48
N ALA A 184 20.25 -8.07 -11.29
CA ALA A 184 19.23 -7.12 -10.82
C ALA A 184 17.98 -7.84 -10.29
N ASP A 185 17.57 -8.94 -10.92
CA ASP A 185 16.45 -9.77 -10.49
C ASP A 185 16.68 -10.36 -9.10
N ASP A 186 17.85 -10.94 -8.84
CA ASP A 186 18.16 -11.56 -7.54
C ASP A 186 18.22 -10.51 -6.43
N LEU A 187 18.82 -9.36 -6.71
CA LEU A 187 18.86 -8.25 -5.75
C LEU A 187 17.46 -7.69 -5.47
N ALA A 188 16.60 -7.58 -6.48
CA ALA A 188 15.22 -7.14 -6.29
C ALA A 188 14.40 -8.14 -5.46
N VAL A 189 14.62 -9.45 -5.65
CA VAL A 189 14.04 -10.49 -4.79
C VAL A 189 14.54 -10.35 -3.35
N ASN A 190 15.84 -10.11 -3.15
CA ASN A 190 16.40 -9.91 -1.81
C ASN A 190 15.81 -8.68 -1.09
N VAL A 191 15.61 -7.56 -1.79
CA VAL A 191 14.93 -6.38 -1.22
C VAL A 191 13.49 -6.71 -0.84
N PHE A 192 12.78 -7.47 -1.68
CA PHE A 192 11.41 -7.89 -1.39
C PHE A 192 11.34 -8.78 -0.14
N GLU A 193 12.18 -9.81 -0.05
CA GLU A 193 12.13 -10.79 1.04
C GLU A 193 12.57 -10.17 2.38
N GLN A 194 13.76 -9.55 2.40
CA GLN A 194 14.37 -9.02 3.63
C GLN A 194 13.75 -7.70 4.09
N GLY A 195 13.08 -6.99 3.18
CA GLY A 195 12.46 -5.70 3.43
C GLY A 195 10.96 -5.79 3.48
N ARG A 196 10.32 -5.81 2.31
CA ARG A 196 8.86 -5.78 2.20
C ARG A 196 8.22 -6.91 3.03
N CYS A 197 8.60 -8.17 2.80
CA CYS A 197 8.00 -9.31 3.48
C CYS A 197 8.30 -9.30 4.98
N ALA A 198 9.56 -9.15 5.37
CA ALA A 198 9.94 -9.06 6.78
C ALA A 198 9.16 -7.95 7.50
N LEU A 199 9.13 -6.73 6.96
CA LEU A 199 8.41 -5.62 7.59
C LEU A 199 6.92 -5.90 7.76
N HIS A 200 6.31 -6.55 6.78
CA HIS A 200 4.87 -6.85 6.81
C HIS A 200 4.51 -8.01 7.73
N HIS A 201 5.38 -9.03 7.87
CA HIS A 201 5.08 -10.25 8.62
C HIS A 201 5.69 -10.31 10.01
N THR A 202 6.83 -9.63 10.24
CA THR A 202 7.57 -9.68 11.51
C THR A 202 7.73 -8.30 12.16
N GLY A 203 7.39 -7.20 11.46
CA GLY A 203 7.59 -5.84 11.95
C GLY A 203 9.06 -5.42 12.03
N SER A 204 9.97 -6.20 11.42
CA SER A 204 11.41 -5.94 11.36
C SER A 204 11.91 -6.09 9.92
N THR A 205 13.17 -5.72 9.68
CA THR A 205 13.88 -6.17 8.48
C THR A 205 14.92 -7.21 8.86
N ASP A 206 15.34 -8.05 7.91
CA ASP A 206 16.38 -9.05 8.16
C ASP A 206 17.77 -8.41 8.15
N ARG A 207 18.39 -8.24 6.97
CA ARG A 207 19.72 -7.60 6.83
C ARG A 207 19.65 -6.23 6.19
N ILE A 208 18.52 -5.54 6.31
CA ILE A 208 18.40 -4.15 5.84
C ILE A 208 18.85 -3.18 6.92
N VAL A 209 19.72 -2.26 6.52
CA VAL A 209 20.10 -1.09 7.32
C VAL A 209 19.48 0.16 6.70
N VAL A 210 18.58 0.80 7.43
CA VAL A 210 17.95 2.04 6.97
C VAL A 210 18.89 3.22 7.20
N ARG A 211 19.17 3.98 6.13
CA ARG A 211 20.01 5.18 6.14
C ARG A 211 19.19 6.44 5.86
N LYS A 212 19.71 7.59 6.28
CA LYS A 212 19.19 8.93 5.94
C LYS A 212 19.94 9.60 4.78
N SER A 213 21.11 9.08 4.42
CA SER A 213 22.03 9.65 3.43
C SER A 213 22.71 8.55 2.61
N GLY A 214 23.35 8.92 1.49
CA GLY A 214 24.01 7.99 0.57
C GLY A 214 23.18 7.63 -0.67
N PRO A 215 23.60 6.58 -1.43
CA PRO A 215 22.87 6.02 -2.57
C PRO A 215 21.48 5.50 -2.19
N VAL A 216 20.60 5.25 -3.18
CA VAL A 216 19.27 4.69 -2.90
C VAL A 216 19.40 3.31 -2.26
N PHE A 217 20.22 2.45 -2.89
CA PHE A 217 20.56 1.12 -2.40
C PHE A 217 22.08 0.96 -2.37
N VAL A 218 22.59 0.23 -1.38
CA VAL A 218 23.96 -0.29 -1.35
C VAL A 218 23.89 -1.76 -1.00
N PHE A 219 24.39 -2.62 -1.89
CA PHE A 219 24.42 -4.06 -1.70
C PHE A 219 25.81 -4.51 -1.26
N HIS A 220 25.87 -5.37 -0.25
CA HIS A 220 27.12 -5.92 0.29
C HIS A 220 27.21 -7.42 0.02
N ASP A 221 28.43 -7.95 -0.10
CA ASP A 221 28.65 -9.38 -0.38
C ASP A 221 28.20 -10.31 0.76
N ASP A 222 28.09 -9.79 1.98
CA ASP A 222 27.52 -10.49 3.15
C ASP A 222 25.97 -10.58 3.12
N GLY A 223 25.34 -10.07 2.05
CA GLY A 223 23.89 -10.06 1.87
C GLY A 223 23.18 -8.93 2.61
N ARG A 224 23.90 -8.03 3.28
CA ARG A 224 23.35 -6.80 3.86
C ARG A 224 22.96 -5.82 2.77
N ILE A 225 21.88 -5.08 3.00
CA ILE A 225 21.38 -4.06 2.08
C ILE A 225 21.20 -2.75 2.85
N GLU A 226 21.87 -1.69 2.42
CA GLU A 226 21.56 -0.36 2.95
C GLU A 226 20.56 0.33 2.04
N ILE A 227 19.52 0.93 2.65
CA ILE A 227 18.50 1.67 1.91
C ILE A 227 18.42 3.09 2.46
N ASN A 228 18.71 4.08 1.62
CA ASN A 228 18.47 5.47 1.98
C ASN A 228 16.99 5.79 1.81
N ARG A 229 16.24 5.77 2.92
CA ARG A 229 14.78 5.97 2.92
C ARG A 229 14.36 7.30 2.28
N SER A 230 15.12 8.37 2.51
CA SER A 230 14.74 9.71 2.02
C SER A 230 14.98 9.83 0.53
N ARG A 231 16.04 9.18 0.02
CA ARG A 231 16.31 9.13 -1.41
C ARG A 231 15.37 8.17 -2.13
N LEU A 232 15.09 7.00 -1.56
CA LEU A 232 14.10 6.06 -2.08
C LEU A 232 12.75 6.76 -2.26
N HIS A 233 12.23 7.36 -1.19
CA HIS A 233 10.95 8.08 -1.21
C HIS A 233 10.88 9.15 -2.30
N ARG A 234 11.93 9.98 -2.43
CA ARG A 234 12.00 11.01 -3.46
C ARG A 234 12.02 10.42 -4.86
N GLU A 235 12.80 9.38 -5.10
CA GLU A 235 12.84 8.76 -6.43
C GLU A 235 11.51 8.03 -6.75
N LEU A 236 10.80 7.48 -5.75
CA LEU A 236 9.47 6.90 -5.94
C LEU A 236 8.42 7.96 -6.26
N THR A 237 8.50 9.12 -5.62
CA THR A 237 7.66 10.28 -5.95
C THR A 237 7.83 10.66 -7.42
N LYS A 238 9.09 10.76 -7.90
CA LYS A 238 9.37 10.99 -9.32
C LYS A 238 8.85 9.88 -10.21
N ALA A 239 8.99 8.61 -9.81
CA ALA A 239 8.48 7.48 -10.58
C ALA A 239 6.95 7.52 -10.71
N PHE A 240 6.26 8.01 -9.68
CA PHE A 240 4.82 8.26 -9.73
C PHE A 240 4.47 9.44 -10.64
N ASP A 241 5.20 10.56 -10.54
CA ASP A 241 5.01 11.71 -11.43
C ASP A 241 5.23 11.34 -12.90
N SER A 242 6.24 10.51 -13.19
CA SER A 242 6.46 9.96 -14.53
C SER A 242 5.30 9.07 -14.99
N TYR A 243 4.74 8.24 -14.10
CA TYR A 243 3.57 7.43 -14.44
C TYR A 243 2.34 8.28 -14.78
N LEU A 244 2.11 9.40 -14.07
CA LEU A 244 1.06 10.36 -14.43
C LEU A 244 1.32 11.01 -15.79
N ALA A 245 2.56 11.40 -16.07
CA ALA A 245 2.95 11.94 -17.37
C ALA A 245 2.75 10.92 -18.50
N ASP A 246 3.06 9.64 -18.25
CA ASP A 246 2.82 8.56 -19.20
C ASP A 246 1.32 8.40 -19.50
N LEU A 247 0.44 8.52 -18.49
CA LEU A 247 -1.02 8.49 -18.69
C LEU A 247 -1.54 9.67 -19.52
N HIS A 248 -0.87 10.83 -19.44
CA HIS A 248 -1.17 11.98 -20.29
C HIS A 248 -0.65 11.84 -21.72
N ALA A 249 0.34 10.97 -21.98
CA ALA A 249 0.97 10.89 -23.28
C ALA A 249 0.02 10.27 -24.35
N PRO A 250 -0.03 10.84 -25.58
CA PRO A 250 -0.91 10.35 -26.64
C PRO A 250 -0.81 8.84 -26.97
N PRO A 251 0.38 8.19 -27.02
CA PRO A 251 0.47 6.76 -27.37
C PRO A 251 0.12 5.78 -26.22
N SER A 252 -0.42 6.24 -25.09
CA SER A 252 -0.57 5.41 -23.88
C SER A 252 -1.92 4.69 -23.74
N THR A 253 -2.57 4.27 -24.83
CA THR A 253 -3.92 3.67 -24.80
C THR A 253 -4.01 2.42 -23.92
N ASP A 254 -3.05 1.48 -24.06
CA ASP A 254 -3.03 0.27 -23.23
C ASP A 254 -2.84 0.59 -21.73
N LEU A 255 -1.97 1.56 -21.42
CA LEU A 255 -1.73 2.02 -20.06
C LEU A 255 -2.99 2.64 -19.44
N ARG A 256 -3.71 3.45 -20.22
CA ARG A 256 -4.98 4.09 -19.84
C ARG A 256 -6.07 3.05 -19.58
N LYS A 257 -6.18 2.02 -20.43
CA LYS A 257 -7.11 0.90 -20.21
C LYS A 257 -6.82 0.15 -18.91
N LYS A 258 -5.55 -0.11 -18.61
CA LYS A 258 -5.12 -0.75 -17.35
C LYS A 258 -5.40 0.12 -16.13
N PHE A 259 -5.14 1.42 -16.24
CA PHE A 259 -5.50 2.41 -15.22
C PHE A 259 -7.01 2.41 -14.93
N ILE A 260 -7.85 2.52 -15.97
CA ILE A 260 -9.31 2.47 -15.85
C ILE A 260 -9.75 1.17 -15.19
N THR A 261 -9.22 0.02 -15.64
CA THR A 261 -9.54 -1.30 -15.05
C THR A 261 -9.28 -1.33 -13.55
N LYS A 262 -8.12 -0.82 -13.12
CA LYS A 262 -7.72 -0.78 -11.71
C LYS A 262 -8.58 0.20 -10.90
N MET A 263 -8.84 1.40 -11.41
CA MET A 263 -9.68 2.39 -10.74
C MET A 263 -11.15 1.96 -10.65
N ASN A 264 -11.69 1.33 -11.69
CA ASN A 264 -13.03 0.76 -11.67
C ASN A 264 -13.16 -0.28 -10.56
N HIS A 265 -12.18 -1.19 -10.42
CA HIS A 265 -12.18 -2.15 -9.32
C HIS A 265 -12.10 -1.50 -7.93
N ILE A 266 -11.39 -0.38 -7.82
CA ILE A 266 -11.30 0.40 -6.58
C ILE A 266 -12.64 1.07 -6.22
N CYS A 267 -13.45 1.43 -7.21
CA CYS A 267 -14.70 2.16 -7.07
C CYS A 267 -15.95 1.26 -7.16
N SER A 268 -15.75 -0.05 -7.36
CA SER A 268 -16.82 -1.05 -7.53
C SER A 268 -17.15 -1.81 -6.26
#